data_AF-A0A7D4CL13-F1
#
_entry.id   AF-A0A7D4CL13-F1
#
_cell.length_a   1.000
_cell.length_b   1.000
_cell.length_c   1.000
_cell.angle_alpha   90.00
_cell.angle_beta   90.00
_cell.angle_gamma   90.00
#
_symmetry.space_group_name_H-M   'P 1'
#
loop_
_entity.id
_entity.type
_entity.pdbx_description
1 polymer ?
#
loop_
_entity_poly.entity_id
_entity_poly.type
_entity_poly.pdbx_seq_one_letter_code
_entity_poly.pdbx_strand_id
1 'polypeptide(L)'
;MRMRSVLALALLALTACQTGKLASAPAPAQPDASQAEIPALVETTCSSCHAIRRDELSPLTRAPSFVDIANSHGLTHDTLVAYLSDAHNYPDVMDVELDAADVEAIANYMLTLRSEDYRRMPS
;
A
#
# COMPACT_ATOMS: atom_id res chain seq x y z
N MET A 1 28.89 68.24 -42.60
CA MET A 1 29.24 67.19 -43.58
C MET A 1 29.24 65.84 -42.85
N ARG A 2 28.44 64.89 -43.37
CA ARG A 2 28.56 63.40 -43.34
C ARG A 2 28.96 62.72 -42.00
N MET A 3 28.07 62.07 -41.24
CA MET A 3 27.28 60.83 -41.49
C MET A 3 28.03 59.53 -41.14
N ARG A 4 27.39 58.74 -40.25
CA ARG A 4 27.36 57.26 -40.02
C ARG A 4 27.79 56.86 -38.60
N SER A 5 26.83 56.54 -37.71
CA SER A 5 26.26 55.19 -37.46
C SER A 5 27.30 54.32 -36.73
N VAL A 6 27.06 53.81 -35.52
CA VAL A 6 26.36 52.53 -35.22
C VAL A 6 26.37 52.43 -33.67
N LEU A 7 25.24 52.55 -32.96
CA LEU A 7 24.40 51.47 -32.41
C LEU A 7 25.14 50.33 -31.66
N ALA A 8 25.01 50.26 -30.34
CA ALA A 8 24.93 49.05 -29.49
C ALA A 8 24.99 49.50 -28.02
N LEU A 9 23.89 49.70 -27.30
CA LEU A 9 22.99 48.68 -26.74
C LEU A 9 23.74 47.46 -26.19
N ALA A 10 24.10 47.53 -24.91
CA ALA A 10 24.46 46.35 -24.12
C ALA A 10 23.82 46.45 -22.73
N LEU A 11 22.49 46.32 -22.71
CA LEU A 11 21.80 45.80 -21.53
C LEU A 11 22.23 44.35 -21.37
N LEU A 12 23.14 44.05 -20.44
CA LEU A 12 23.35 42.68 -20.02
C LEU A 12 22.21 42.28 -19.08
N ALA A 13 21.25 41.59 -19.69
CA ALA A 13 20.25 40.79 -19.02
C ALA A 13 20.93 39.69 -18.17
N LEU A 14 20.80 39.75 -16.85
CA LEU A 14 20.98 38.57 -16.00
C LEU A 14 19.68 37.75 -16.04
N THR A 15 19.48 37.03 -17.13
CA THR A 15 18.44 36.01 -17.23
C THR A 15 18.96 34.67 -16.73
N ALA A 16 18.28 34.18 -15.70
CA ALA A 16 17.81 32.80 -15.55
C ALA A 16 18.85 31.67 -15.40
N CYS A 17 18.99 31.21 -14.15
CA CYS A 17 18.95 29.80 -13.80
C CYS A 17 18.10 29.63 -12.53
N GLN A 18 16.80 29.92 -12.60
CA GLN A 18 15.88 29.31 -11.63
C GLN A 18 15.60 27.91 -12.15
N THR A 19 16.35 26.94 -11.65
CA THR A 19 16.02 25.52 -11.78
C THR A 19 14.65 25.34 -11.16
N GLY A 20 13.62 25.31 -12.00
CA GLY A 20 12.28 24.95 -11.58
C GLY A 20 12.37 23.56 -10.97
N LYS A 21 12.25 23.47 -9.65
CA LYS A 21 11.69 22.27 -9.04
C LYS A 21 10.33 22.13 -9.71
N LEU A 22 10.21 21.20 -10.66
CA LEU A 22 8.91 20.65 -10.97
C LEU A 22 8.40 20.17 -9.61
N ALA A 23 7.43 20.90 -9.07
CA ALA A 23 6.67 20.45 -7.93
C ALA A 23 6.09 19.11 -8.38
N SER A 24 6.72 18.03 -7.93
CA SER A 24 6.11 16.71 -7.95
C SER A 24 4.77 16.94 -7.28
N ALA A 25 3.69 16.84 -8.05
CA ALA A 25 2.35 16.88 -7.48
C ALA A 25 2.37 15.89 -6.30
N PRO A 26 1.85 16.27 -5.12
CA PRO A 26 1.70 15.30 -4.05
C PRO A 26 0.98 14.10 -4.65
N ALA A 27 1.61 12.93 -4.61
CA ALA A 27 0.87 11.70 -4.85
C ALA A 27 -0.36 11.76 -3.94
N PRO A 28 -1.56 11.37 -4.41
CA PRO A 28 -2.72 11.33 -3.54
C PRO A 28 -2.30 10.55 -2.30
N ALA A 29 -2.45 11.19 -1.12
CA ALA A 29 -2.16 10.54 0.14
C ALA A 29 -2.98 9.25 0.14
N GLN A 30 -2.30 8.10 0.13
CA GLN A 30 -3.00 6.85 0.31
C GLN A 30 -3.74 6.95 1.65
N PRO A 31 -5.01 6.52 1.70
CA PRO A 31 -5.74 6.46 2.96
C PRO A 31 -4.82 5.81 3.98
N ASP A 32 -4.69 6.42 5.15
CA ASP A 32 -3.88 5.83 6.21
C ASP A 32 -4.51 4.49 6.55
N ALA A 33 -3.88 3.41 6.08
CA ALA A 33 -4.36 2.06 6.27
C ALA A 33 -4.50 1.70 7.75
N SER A 34 -3.84 2.45 8.65
CA SER A 34 -4.03 2.33 10.09
C SER A 34 -5.42 2.78 10.58
N GLN A 35 -6.22 3.43 9.73
CA GLN A 35 -7.59 3.88 10.00
C GLN A 35 -8.66 3.02 9.34
N ALA A 36 -8.29 1.99 8.57
CA ALA A 36 -9.28 1.08 8.01
C ALA A 36 -10.00 0.35 9.14
N GLU A 37 -11.33 0.41 9.16
CA GLU A 37 -12.13 -0.33 10.13
C GLU A 37 -11.91 -1.82 9.93
N ILE A 38 -11.53 -2.49 11.02
CA ILE A 38 -11.27 -3.93 11.01
C ILE A 38 -12.61 -4.64 11.11
N PRO A 39 -12.95 -5.54 10.17
CA PRO A 39 -14.16 -6.34 10.28
C PRO A 39 -14.16 -7.12 11.60
N ALA A 40 -15.28 -7.14 12.31
CA ALA A 40 -15.38 -7.81 13.61
C ALA A 40 -14.92 -9.28 13.55
N LEU A 41 -15.24 -9.98 12.46
CA LEU A 41 -14.79 -11.36 12.23
C LEU A 41 -13.26 -11.50 12.16
N VAL A 42 -12.56 -10.55 11.55
CA VAL A 42 -11.09 -10.54 11.49
C VAL A 42 -10.53 -10.44 12.91
N GLU A 43 -11.12 -9.58 13.73
CA GLU A 43 -10.72 -9.43 15.12
C GLU A 43 -10.99 -10.69 15.94
N THR A 44 -12.15 -11.32 15.80
CA THR A 44 -12.55 -12.43 16.66
C THR A 44 -11.98 -13.79 16.23
N THR A 45 -11.75 -13.96 14.93
CA THR A 45 -11.39 -15.27 14.36
C THR A 45 -9.94 -15.28 13.90
N CYS A 46 -9.54 -14.31 13.06
CA CYS A 46 -8.21 -14.33 12.42
C CYS A 46 -7.08 -13.94 13.38
N SER A 47 -7.35 -13.06 14.36
CA SER A 47 -6.34 -12.57 15.32
C SER A 47 -5.77 -13.66 16.24
N SER A 48 -6.47 -14.79 16.39
CA SER A 48 -6.01 -15.92 17.20
C SER A 48 -4.72 -16.56 16.64
N CYS A 49 -4.51 -16.44 15.33
CA CYS A 49 -3.38 -17.02 14.61
C CYS A 49 -2.49 -15.95 13.96
N HIS A 50 -3.08 -14.90 13.39
CA HIS A 50 -2.39 -13.90 12.58
C HIS A 50 -2.24 -12.56 13.31
N ALA A 51 -1.15 -11.85 13.06
CA ALA A 51 -1.13 -10.40 13.25
C ALA A 51 -2.02 -9.76 12.18
N ILE A 52 -3.07 -9.09 12.62
CA ILE A 52 -4.09 -8.53 11.72
C ILE A 52 -3.87 -7.04 11.46
N ARG A 53 -3.06 -6.35 12.28
CA ARG A 53 -2.69 -4.94 12.06
C ARG A 53 -1.23 -4.80 11.64
N ARG A 54 -0.87 -3.57 11.24
CA ARG A 54 0.54 -3.19 11.07
C ARG A 54 1.27 -3.23 12.41
N ASP A 55 2.57 -3.51 12.35
CA ASP A 55 3.50 -3.51 13.47
C ASP A 55 3.15 -4.48 14.63
N GLU A 56 2.27 -5.45 14.36
CA GLU A 56 1.96 -6.56 15.25
C GLU A 56 2.73 -7.82 14.82
N LEU A 57 3.00 -8.71 15.77
CA LEU A 57 3.57 -10.03 15.52
C LEU A 57 2.48 -11.09 15.62
N SER A 58 2.46 -12.04 14.67
CA SER A 58 1.51 -13.14 14.71
C SER A 58 1.69 -13.98 15.99
N PRO A 59 0.60 -14.35 16.70
CA PRO A 59 0.70 -15.25 17.84
C PRO A 59 1.34 -16.60 17.50
N LEU A 60 1.11 -17.09 16.27
CA LEU A 60 1.76 -18.28 15.74
C LEU A 60 2.86 -17.89 14.76
N THR A 61 4.10 -18.31 15.03
CA THR A 61 5.28 -18.00 14.18
C THR A 61 5.14 -18.51 12.74
N ARG A 62 4.36 -19.57 12.52
CA ARG A 62 4.09 -20.12 11.18
C ARG A 62 2.98 -19.37 10.42
N ALA A 63 2.22 -18.53 11.09
CA ALA A 63 1.13 -17.77 10.48
C ALA A 63 1.70 -16.40 10.03
N PRO A 64 1.82 -16.14 8.72
CA PRO A 64 2.29 -14.84 8.25
C PRO A 64 1.34 -13.72 8.70
N SER A 65 1.85 -12.51 8.96
CA SER A 65 0.97 -11.37 9.27
C SER A 65 0.10 -11.04 8.06
N PHE A 66 -1.04 -10.39 8.29
CA PHE A 66 -1.88 -9.89 7.20
C PHE A 66 -1.12 -8.88 6.32
N VAL A 67 -0.21 -8.09 6.90
CA VAL A 67 0.66 -7.19 6.15
C VAL A 67 1.58 -7.97 5.20
N ASP A 68 2.17 -9.08 5.67
CA ASP A 68 3.04 -9.90 4.82
C ASP A 68 2.26 -10.58 3.69
N ILE A 69 1.04 -11.05 3.97
CA ILE A 69 0.17 -11.64 2.95
C ILE A 69 -0.20 -10.56 1.93
N ALA A 70 -0.74 -9.42 2.38
CA ALA A 70 -1.23 -8.34 1.53
C ALA A 70 -0.18 -7.77 0.57
N ASN A 71 1.10 -7.86 0.94
CA ASN A 71 2.24 -7.39 0.14
C ASN A 71 2.99 -8.51 -0.58
N SER A 72 2.44 -9.72 -0.62
CA SER A 72 3.02 -10.83 -1.38
C SER A 72 2.94 -10.60 -2.89
N HIS A 73 3.99 -11.02 -3.59
CA HIS A 73 4.11 -10.82 -5.03
C HIS A 73 3.00 -11.57 -5.78
N GLY A 74 2.27 -10.87 -6.65
CA GLY A 74 1.20 -11.45 -7.47
C GLY A 74 -0.14 -11.61 -6.74
N LEU A 75 -0.24 -11.24 -5.45
CA LEU A 75 -1.53 -11.23 -4.75
C LEU A 75 -2.43 -10.15 -5.34
N THR A 76 -3.62 -10.56 -5.77
CA THR A 76 -4.75 -9.71 -6.16
C THR A 76 -5.96 -9.98 -5.27
N HIS A 77 -6.98 -9.12 -5.37
CA HIS A 77 -8.28 -9.36 -4.73
C HIS A 77 -8.83 -10.75 -5.10
N ASP A 78 -8.91 -11.06 -6.39
CA ASP A 78 -9.48 -12.31 -6.89
C ASP A 78 -8.70 -13.55 -6.39
N THR A 79 -7.37 -13.47 -6.33
CA THR A 79 -6.57 -14.58 -5.77
C THR A 79 -6.82 -14.78 -4.28
N LEU A 80 -7.06 -13.68 -3.55
CA LEU A 80 -7.32 -13.73 -2.11
C LEU A 80 -8.73 -14.24 -1.82
N VAL A 81 -9.74 -13.78 -2.57
CA VAL A 81 -11.11 -14.31 -2.52
C VAL A 81 -11.13 -15.80 -2.84
N ALA A 82 -10.44 -16.22 -3.91
CA ALA A 82 -10.36 -17.63 -4.28
C ALA A 82 -9.71 -18.48 -3.17
N TYR A 83 -8.62 -17.99 -2.57
CA TYR A 83 -7.96 -18.67 -1.45
C TYR A 83 -8.85 -18.76 -0.21
N LEU A 84 -9.51 -17.67 0.18
CA LEU A 84 -10.38 -17.64 1.37
C LEU A 84 -11.65 -18.47 1.19
N SER A 85 -12.23 -18.49 -0.02
CA SER A 85 -13.38 -19.34 -0.35
C SER A 85 -13.01 -20.82 -0.29
N ASP A 86 -11.77 -21.15 -0.66
CA ASP A 86 -11.21 -22.49 -0.62
C ASP A 86 -10.47 -22.81 0.70
N ALA A 87 -10.44 -21.89 1.67
CA ALA A 87 -9.67 -22.06 2.91
C ALA A 87 -10.12 -23.29 3.71
N HIS A 88 -11.36 -23.72 3.51
CA HIS A 88 -11.93 -24.98 3.98
C HIS A 88 -11.13 -26.24 3.54
N ASN A 89 -10.30 -26.15 2.49
CA ASN A 89 -9.45 -27.24 1.99
C ASN A 89 -8.08 -27.33 2.67
N TYR A 90 -7.77 -26.42 3.59
CA TYR A 90 -6.65 -26.56 4.53
C TYR A 90 -7.16 -26.78 5.97
N PRO A 91 -8.02 -27.80 6.23
CA PRO A 91 -8.66 -28.00 7.53
C PRO A 91 -7.62 -28.25 8.65
N ASP A 92 -6.42 -28.73 8.30
CA ASP A 92 -5.35 -28.94 9.29
C ASP A 92 -4.71 -27.64 9.82
N VAL A 93 -4.93 -26.49 9.16
CA VAL A 93 -4.25 -25.22 9.49
C VAL A 93 -5.23 -24.08 9.80
N MET A 94 -6.35 -24.00 9.07
CA MET A 94 -7.32 -22.91 9.19
C MET A 94 -8.74 -23.50 9.18
N ASP A 95 -9.17 -24.00 10.34
CA ASP A 95 -10.53 -24.53 10.55
C ASP A 95 -11.50 -23.37 10.84
N VAL A 96 -11.79 -22.58 9.80
CA VAL A 96 -12.68 -21.41 9.86
C VAL A 96 -13.79 -21.55 8.83
N GLU A 97 -15.03 -21.25 9.24
CA GLU A 97 -16.19 -21.19 8.34
C GLU A 97 -16.39 -19.74 7.90
N LEU A 98 -16.31 -19.47 6.60
CA LEU A 98 -16.49 -18.14 6.02
C LEU A 98 -17.58 -18.17 4.95
N ASP A 99 -18.56 -17.27 5.05
CA ASP A 99 -19.50 -17.04 3.97
C ASP A 99 -18.91 -16.08 2.90
N ALA A 100 -19.65 -15.89 1.79
CA ALA A 100 -19.18 -15.05 0.70
C ALA A 100 -18.99 -13.57 1.12
N ALA A 101 -19.81 -13.06 2.04
CA ALA A 101 -19.68 -11.68 2.52
C ALA A 101 -18.47 -11.52 3.44
N ASP A 102 -18.19 -12.53 4.27
CA ASP A 102 -17.00 -12.59 5.13
C ASP A 102 -15.72 -12.63 4.29
N VAL A 103 -15.68 -13.49 3.27
CA VAL A 103 -14.55 -13.60 2.33
C VAL A 103 -14.23 -12.24 1.71
N GLU A 104 -15.25 -11.56 1.20
CA GLU A 104 -15.11 -10.23 0.59
C GLU A 104 -14.66 -9.19 1.61
N ALA A 105 -15.23 -9.18 2.81
CA ALA A 105 -14.85 -8.23 3.86
C ALA A 105 -13.38 -8.41 4.27
N ILE A 106 -12.93 -9.65 4.44
CA ILE A 106 -11.54 -9.98 4.78
C ILE A 106 -10.60 -9.57 3.64
N ALA A 107 -10.92 -9.94 2.40
CA ALA A 107 -10.09 -9.60 1.25
C ALA A 107 -9.92 -8.08 1.08
N ASN A 108 -11.03 -7.34 1.17
CA ASN A 108 -11.01 -5.88 1.09
C ASN A 108 -10.19 -5.26 2.22
N TYR A 109 -10.37 -5.72 3.46
CA TYR A 109 -9.57 -5.26 4.59
C TYR A 109 -8.07 -5.52 4.38
N MET A 110 -7.69 -6.75 4.04
CA MET A 110 -6.29 -7.11 3.84
C MET A 110 -5.61 -6.26 2.77
N LEU A 111 -6.32 -5.92 1.68
CA LEU A 111 -5.76 -5.06 0.64
C LEU A 111 -5.51 -3.62 1.10
N THR A 112 -6.21 -3.13 2.13
CA THR A 112 -5.86 -1.83 2.73
C THR A 112 -4.47 -1.84 3.35
N LEU A 113 -3.95 -3.00 3.76
CA LEU A 113 -2.64 -3.15 4.41
C LEU A 113 -1.47 -3.17 3.42
N ARG A 114 -1.74 -3.07 2.11
CA ARG A 114 -0.70 -2.94 1.09
C ARG A 114 0.07 -1.63 1.27
N SER A 115 1.37 -1.63 0.96
CA SER A 115 2.22 -0.45 1.01
C SER A 115 3.39 -0.60 0.03
N GLU A 116 3.67 0.46 -0.73
CA GLU A 116 4.85 0.53 -1.60
C GLU A 116 6.16 0.49 -0.81
N ASP A 117 6.13 0.94 0.45
CA ASP A 117 7.27 0.95 1.36
C ASP A 117 7.34 -0.32 2.25
N TYR A 118 6.58 -1.38 1.90
CA TYR A 118 6.56 -2.62 2.67
C TYR A 118 7.97 -3.21 2.82
N ARG A 119 8.32 -3.51 4.07
CA ARG A 119 9.49 -4.30 4.41
C ARG A 119 9.03 -5.46 5.27
N ARG A 120 9.35 -6.68 4.83
CA ARG A 120 9.11 -7.89 5.61
C ARG A 120 9.78 -7.77 6.96
N MET A 121 9.00 -7.94 8.02
CA MET A 121 9.54 -8.05 9.37
C MET A 121 10.22 -9.41 9.53
N PRO A 122 11.33 -9.50 10.30
CA PRO A 122 11.90 -10.79 10.65
C PRO A 122 10.86 -11.65 11.38
N SER A 123 10.68 -12.90 10.91
CA SER A 123 9.78 -13.91 11.48
C SER A 123 10.47 -14.80 12.51
#